data_AF-A0A7C3RHN0-F1
#
_entry.id   AF-A0A7C3RHN0-F1
#
_cell.length_a   1.000
_cell.length_b   1.000
_cell.length_c   1.000
_cell.angle_alpha   90.00
_cell.angle_beta   90.00
_cell.angle_gamma   90.00
#
_symmetry.space_group_name_H-M   'P 1'
#
loop_
_entity.id
_entity.type
_entity.pdbx_description
1 polymer ?
#
loop_
_entity_poly.entity_id
_entity_poly.type
_entity_poly.pdbx_seq_one_letter_code
_entity_poly.pdbx_strand_id
1 'polypeptide(L)'
;MFRSDLKLIVFQHGFFGERFVANLMNYPNSCPSYGACGIDGCTQCKEGLYNFSRNLIAVFSMPDPKTMPDFIENAEDFLPKVIPEADIAVAINLHPDVLAVLPEKLSGKVRALIVPVEEPRWCSPGLARQIKERCDELGIEFSAPKPFCNLRPGKEHPVINRMIEEMRIGYPEFEIELLEDGRAYVRISRSQPCGCAYYIGVKLRGFDFSEVKEGRMRELWNVVAEAHHSYPCTASMERDNEYDETLLHIGGYIARHAVDKALGYEGDEDIPDHIKHVVL
;
A
#
# COMPACT_ATOMS: atom_id res chain seq x y z
N MET A 1 -18.40 -8.33 4.12
CA MET A 1 -17.42 -8.55 3.04
C MET A 1 -17.30 -7.25 2.24
N PHE A 2 -16.11 -6.70 2.11
CA PHE A 2 -15.82 -5.55 1.25
C PHE A 2 -16.02 -5.95 -0.22
N ARG A 3 -16.53 -5.01 -1.02
CA ARG A 3 -16.95 -5.25 -2.40
C ARG A 3 -16.68 -3.99 -3.22
N SER A 4 -16.25 -4.19 -4.44
CA SER A 4 -16.12 -3.16 -5.46
C SER A 4 -16.45 -3.79 -6.81
N ASP A 5 -16.95 -3.00 -7.74
CA ASP A 5 -17.08 -3.36 -9.15
C ASP A 5 -15.95 -2.79 -10.03
N LEU A 6 -14.97 -2.12 -9.42
CA LEU A 6 -13.81 -1.57 -10.11
C LEU A 6 -13.04 -2.65 -10.84
N LYS A 7 -12.61 -2.34 -12.05
CA LYS A 7 -11.73 -3.16 -12.87
C LYS A 7 -10.30 -2.64 -12.75
N LEU A 8 -9.38 -3.53 -12.42
CA LEU A 8 -7.98 -3.23 -12.20
C LEU A 8 -7.14 -3.95 -13.25
N ILE A 9 -6.13 -3.25 -13.75
CA ILE A 9 -4.98 -3.86 -14.42
C ILE A 9 -3.74 -3.56 -13.61
N VAL A 10 -2.85 -4.54 -13.48
CA VAL A 10 -1.62 -4.40 -12.71
C VAL A 10 -0.43 -4.71 -13.61
N PHE A 11 0.46 -3.75 -13.79
CA PHE A 11 1.78 -3.95 -14.38
C PHE A 11 2.76 -4.08 -13.23
N GLN A 12 3.48 -5.19 -13.13
CA GLN A 12 4.29 -5.42 -11.94
C GLN A 12 5.56 -6.20 -12.21
N HIS A 13 6.58 -5.90 -11.43
CA HIS A 13 7.77 -6.73 -11.32
C HIS A 13 8.19 -6.95 -9.85
N GLY A 14 8.54 -8.19 -9.53
CA GLY A 14 9.14 -8.57 -8.25
C GLY A 14 8.15 -8.72 -7.09
N PHE A 15 8.70 -8.94 -5.90
CA PHE A 15 7.96 -9.34 -4.69
C PHE A 15 6.82 -8.40 -4.31
N PHE A 16 7.00 -7.09 -4.50
CA PHE A 16 5.98 -6.11 -4.15
C PHE A 16 4.69 -6.30 -4.97
N GLY A 17 4.83 -6.40 -6.29
CA GLY A 17 3.71 -6.64 -7.20
C GLY A 17 2.96 -7.92 -6.86
N GLU A 18 3.70 -9.01 -6.69
CA GLU A 18 3.17 -10.31 -6.32
C GLU A 18 2.38 -10.24 -5.01
N ARG A 19 2.95 -9.61 -3.97
CA ARG A 19 2.28 -9.47 -2.66
C ARG A 19 1.01 -8.63 -2.76
N PHE A 20 1.02 -7.53 -3.51
CA PHE A 20 -0.16 -6.69 -3.70
C PHE A 20 -1.30 -7.46 -4.38
N VAL A 21 -0.99 -8.16 -5.48
CA VAL A 21 -1.97 -9.01 -6.21
C VAL A 21 -2.48 -10.13 -5.32
N ALA A 22 -1.59 -10.81 -4.58
CA ALA A 22 -1.93 -11.84 -3.63
C ALA A 22 -2.85 -11.34 -2.51
N ASN A 23 -2.57 -10.14 -1.97
CA ASN A 23 -3.42 -9.52 -0.96
C ASN A 23 -4.82 -9.29 -1.51
N LEU A 24 -4.97 -8.71 -2.71
CA LEU A 24 -6.26 -8.48 -3.38
C LEU A 24 -7.07 -9.77 -3.59
N MET A 25 -6.42 -10.84 -4.04
CA MET A 25 -7.07 -12.13 -4.28
C MET A 25 -7.52 -12.78 -2.96
N ASN A 26 -6.74 -12.60 -1.89
CA ASN A 26 -7.05 -13.07 -0.54
C ASN A 26 -7.39 -14.57 -0.46
N TYR A 27 -6.68 -15.40 -1.24
CA TYR A 27 -6.84 -16.84 -1.14
C TYR A 27 -6.30 -17.38 0.19
N PRO A 28 -6.89 -18.46 0.72
CA PRO A 28 -6.39 -19.13 1.92
C PRO A 28 -4.90 -19.42 1.79
N ASN A 29 -4.15 -19.20 2.88
CA ASN A 29 -2.71 -19.41 2.97
C ASN A 29 -1.83 -18.55 2.05
N SER A 30 -2.39 -17.62 1.28
CA SER A 30 -1.58 -16.70 0.47
C SER A 30 -0.65 -15.85 1.35
N CYS A 31 -1.20 -15.17 2.36
CA CYS A 31 -0.42 -14.32 3.28
C CYS A 31 0.76 -15.04 3.98
N PRO A 32 0.59 -16.23 4.58
CA PRO A 32 1.72 -16.94 5.19
C PRO A 32 2.75 -17.45 4.17
N SER A 33 2.39 -17.75 2.92
CA SER A 33 3.37 -18.07 1.87
C SER A 33 4.30 -16.90 1.54
N TYR A 34 3.87 -15.66 1.81
CA TYR A 34 4.72 -14.47 1.69
C TYR A 34 5.43 -14.11 2.99
N GLY A 35 5.41 -14.97 4.02
CA GLY A 35 6.20 -14.82 5.26
C GLY A 35 5.56 -14.04 6.40
N ALA A 36 4.24 -13.75 6.38
CA ALA A 36 3.61 -12.92 7.42
C ALA A 36 3.47 -13.60 8.80
N CYS A 37 2.72 -14.71 8.89
CA CYS A 37 2.41 -15.38 10.17
C CYS A 37 3.05 -16.77 10.31
N GLY A 38 3.76 -17.24 9.28
CA GLY A 38 4.06 -18.66 9.10
C GLY A 38 2.80 -19.49 8.76
N ILE A 39 2.99 -20.64 8.11
CA ILE A 39 1.87 -21.49 7.65
C ILE A 39 1.08 -22.03 8.85
N ASP A 40 1.78 -22.48 9.89
CA ASP A 40 1.17 -23.12 11.07
C ASP A 40 0.56 -22.11 12.07
N GLY A 41 0.97 -20.84 12.00
CA GLY A 41 0.50 -19.78 12.89
C GLY A 41 -0.65 -18.94 12.33
N CYS A 42 -1.12 -19.23 11.11
CA CYS A 42 -2.11 -18.41 10.44
C CYS A 42 -3.52 -18.62 11.01
N THR A 43 -4.10 -17.56 11.59
CA THR A 43 -5.47 -17.55 12.12
C THR A 43 -6.54 -17.19 11.08
N GLN A 44 -6.17 -17.15 9.80
CA GLN A 44 -7.07 -16.75 8.69
C GLN A 44 -7.80 -15.42 8.93
N CYS A 45 -7.08 -14.42 9.49
CA CYS A 45 -7.67 -13.14 9.91
C CYS A 45 -8.33 -12.30 8.80
N LYS A 46 -8.17 -12.70 7.53
CA LYS A 46 -8.76 -12.06 6.36
C LYS A 46 -9.92 -12.87 5.73
N GLU A 47 -10.20 -14.08 6.23
CA GLU A 47 -11.20 -14.97 5.66
C GLU A 47 -12.60 -14.31 5.67
N GLY A 48 -13.30 -14.41 4.54
CA GLY A 48 -14.63 -13.82 4.36
C GLY A 48 -14.67 -12.28 4.33
N LEU A 49 -13.54 -11.58 4.52
CA LEU A 49 -13.51 -10.12 4.49
C LEU A 49 -13.63 -9.59 3.07
N TYR A 50 -12.92 -10.16 2.10
CA TYR A 50 -12.97 -9.75 0.69
C TYR A 50 -12.31 -10.80 -0.21
N ASN A 51 -12.58 -10.69 -1.51
CA ASN A 51 -11.87 -11.38 -2.59
C ASN A 51 -12.05 -10.55 -3.86
N PHE A 52 -10.97 -9.91 -4.31
CA PHE A 52 -10.98 -9.03 -5.48
C PHE A 52 -10.41 -9.70 -6.73
N SER A 53 -10.38 -11.04 -6.78
CA SER A 53 -9.89 -11.77 -7.96
C SER A 53 -10.65 -11.41 -9.24
N ARG A 54 -11.96 -11.15 -9.14
CA ARG A 54 -12.81 -10.73 -10.27
C ARG A 54 -12.58 -9.28 -10.70
N ASN A 55 -12.00 -8.46 -9.82
CA ASN A 55 -11.67 -7.08 -10.12
C ASN A 55 -10.37 -6.98 -10.95
N LEU A 56 -9.49 -7.98 -10.86
CA LEU A 56 -8.25 -8.04 -11.64
C LEU A 56 -8.53 -8.54 -13.06
N ILE A 57 -8.57 -7.63 -14.02
CA ILE A 57 -8.80 -7.94 -15.45
C ILE A 57 -7.53 -8.44 -16.12
N ALA A 58 -6.37 -7.91 -15.72
CA ALA A 58 -5.07 -8.38 -16.18
C ALA A 58 -3.98 -8.11 -15.13
N VAL A 59 -3.03 -9.03 -15.03
CA VAL A 59 -1.77 -8.83 -14.30
C VAL A 59 -0.64 -9.15 -15.28
N PHE A 60 0.15 -8.13 -15.61
CA PHE A 60 1.29 -8.23 -16.50
C PHE A 60 2.57 -8.31 -15.68
N SER A 61 3.29 -9.42 -15.81
CA SER A 61 4.66 -9.53 -15.30
C SER A 61 5.59 -8.79 -16.24
N MET A 62 6.15 -7.69 -15.77
CA MET A 62 7.04 -6.83 -16.53
C MET A 62 8.50 -7.34 -16.43
N PRO A 63 9.34 -7.06 -17.43
CA PRO A 63 10.76 -7.41 -17.38
C PRO A 63 11.46 -6.78 -16.16
N ASP A 64 12.49 -7.46 -15.65
CA ASP A 64 13.28 -6.96 -14.53
C ASP A 64 14.04 -5.69 -14.94
N PRO A 65 13.74 -4.53 -14.33
CA PRO A 65 14.43 -3.28 -14.65
C PRO A 65 15.95 -3.37 -14.52
N LYS A 66 16.47 -4.23 -13.63
CA LYS A 66 17.93 -4.41 -13.43
C LYS A 66 18.62 -5.12 -14.59
N THR A 67 17.85 -5.79 -15.44
CA THR A 67 18.35 -6.50 -16.63
C THR A 67 18.14 -5.70 -17.92
N MET A 68 17.47 -4.56 -17.82
CA MET A 68 17.17 -3.67 -18.94
C MET A 68 18.27 -2.62 -19.11
N PRO A 69 18.45 -2.04 -20.32
CA PRO A 69 19.35 -0.91 -20.51
C PRO A 69 18.89 0.32 -19.74
N ASP A 70 19.83 1.11 -19.21
CA ASP A 70 19.53 2.34 -18.46
C ASP A 70 18.72 3.38 -19.26
N PHE A 71 18.85 3.35 -20.59
CA PHE A 71 18.11 4.19 -21.53
C PHE A 71 17.55 3.34 -22.67
N ILE A 72 16.26 3.51 -22.96
CA ILE A 72 15.53 2.73 -23.95
C ILE A 72 14.86 3.67 -24.96
N GLU A 73 15.30 3.61 -26.22
CA GLU A 73 14.74 4.45 -27.29
C GLU A 73 13.26 4.14 -27.58
N ASN A 74 12.90 2.85 -27.69
CA ASN A 74 11.52 2.39 -27.96
C ASN A 74 10.92 1.72 -26.71
N ALA A 75 10.78 2.47 -25.62
CA ALA A 75 10.32 1.93 -24.34
C ALA A 75 8.92 1.29 -24.41
N GLU A 76 8.09 1.73 -25.37
CA GLU A 76 6.78 1.18 -25.63
C GLU A 76 6.77 -0.29 -26.08
N ASP A 77 7.89 -0.79 -26.62
CA ASP A 77 8.01 -2.19 -27.07
C ASP A 77 8.04 -3.17 -25.90
N PHE A 78 8.35 -2.68 -24.69
CA PHE A 78 8.34 -3.45 -23.46
C PHE A 78 6.94 -3.51 -22.81
N LEU A 79 5.98 -2.71 -23.28
CA LEU A 79 4.61 -2.76 -22.82
C LEU A 79 3.81 -3.86 -23.55
N PRO A 80 2.77 -4.43 -22.90
CA PRO A 80 1.89 -5.38 -23.55
C PRO A 80 1.26 -4.79 -24.82
N LYS A 81 1.28 -5.56 -25.91
CA LYS A 81 0.69 -5.15 -27.21
C LYS A 81 -0.80 -4.86 -27.09
N VAL A 82 -1.50 -5.58 -26.21
CA VAL A 82 -2.92 -5.41 -25.94
C VAL A 82 -3.10 -5.18 -24.44
N ILE A 83 -3.62 -4.02 -24.10
CA ILE A 83 -4.02 -3.67 -22.74
C ILE A 83 -5.55 -3.58 -22.74
N PRO A 84 -6.26 -4.35 -21.90
CA PRO A 84 -7.72 -4.30 -21.84
C PRO A 84 -8.20 -3.00 -21.18
N GLU A 85 -9.45 -2.63 -21.43
CA GLU A 85 -10.11 -1.53 -20.71
C GLU A 85 -10.34 -1.90 -19.24
N ALA A 86 -10.12 -0.94 -18.35
CA ALA A 86 -10.29 -1.07 -16.91
C ALA A 86 -10.57 0.30 -16.28
N ASP A 87 -10.82 0.33 -14.98
CA ASP A 87 -10.98 1.61 -14.26
C ASP A 87 -9.64 2.16 -13.81
N ILE A 88 -8.77 1.29 -13.28
CA ILE A 88 -7.52 1.67 -12.62
C ILE A 88 -6.38 0.81 -13.15
N ALA A 89 -5.27 1.45 -13.50
CA ALA A 89 -3.98 0.81 -13.67
C ALA A 89 -3.12 1.01 -12.42
N VAL A 90 -2.45 -0.05 -11.97
CA VAL A 90 -1.40 0.04 -10.95
C VAL A 90 -0.09 -0.40 -11.57
N ALA A 91 0.93 0.45 -11.57
CA ALA A 91 2.24 0.17 -12.14
C ALA A 91 3.29 0.09 -11.04
N ILE A 92 3.87 -1.09 -10.85
CA ILE A 92 4.73 -1.42 -9.71
C ILE A 92 6.11 -1.84 -10.21
N ASN A 93 7.14 -1.08 -9.85
CA ASN A 93 8.54 -1.44 -10.09
C ASN A 93 8.86 -1.68 -11.57
N LEU A 94 8.36 -0.79 -12.44
CA LEU A 94 8.68 -0.79 -13.87
C LEU A 94 9.99 -0.05 -14.11
N HIS A 95 10.63 -0.31 -15.25
CA HIS A 95 11.75 0.51 -15.72
C HIS A 95 11.29 1.97 -15.92
N PRO A 96 12.08 2.98 -15.51
CA PRO A 96 11.70 4.40 -15.60
C PRO A 96 11.20 4.83 -17.00
N ASP A 97 11.90 4.44 -18.06
CA ASP A 97 11.51 4.80 -19.44
C ASP A 97 10.18 4.13 -19.86
N VAL A 98 9.97 2.88 -19.45
CA VAL A 98 8.72 2.14 -19.72
C VAL A 98 7.55 2.76 -18.96
N LEU A 99 7.81 3.19 -17.72
CA LEU A 99 6.83 3.89 -16.89
C LEU A 99 6.47 5.26 -17.49
N ALA A 100 7.45 6.00 -18.03
CA ALA A 100 7.24 7.32 -18.62
C ALA A 100 6.28 7.31 -19.82
N VAL A 101 6.31 6.24 -20.63
CA VAL A 101 5.44 6.09 -21.81
C VAL A 101 4.11 5.39 -21.53
N LEU A 102 3.92 4.87 -20.31
CA LEU A 102 2.71 4.13 -19.93
C LEU A 102 1.41 4.95 -20.04
N PRO A 103 1.35 6.24 -19.65
CA PRO A 103 0.12 7.05 -19.78
C PRO A 103 -0.44 7.06 -21.20
N GLU A 104 0.40 7.15 -22.24
CA GLU A 104 -0.03 7.10 -23.65
C GLU A 104 -0.76 5.81 -23.98
N LYS A 105 -0.20 4.68 -23.54
CA LYS A 105 -0.79 3.36 -23.80
C LYS A 105 -2.08 3.14 -23.03
N LEU A 106 -2.26 3.85 -21.92
CA LEU A 106 -3.43 3.82 -21.06
C LEU A 106 -4.54 4.80 -21.49
N SER A 107 -4.21 5.81 -22.29
CA SER A 107 -5.17 6.81 -22.77
C SER A 107 -6.39 6.15 -23.41
N GLY A 108 -7.57 6.59 -22.98
CA GLY A 108 -8.88 6.06 -23.42
C GLY A 108 -9.21 4.65 -22.91
N LYS A 109 -8.32 3.97 -22.17
CA LYS A 109 -8.52 2.60 -21.66
C LYS A 109 -8.74 2.52 -20.16
N VAL A 110 -8.19 3.47 -19.41
CA VAL A 110 -8.33 3.56 -17.94
C VAL A 110 -8.66 4.98 -17.52
N ARG A 111 -9.15 5.10 -16.28
CA ARG A 111 -9.54 6.39 -15.68
C ARG A 111 -8.56 6.86 -14.62
N ALA A 112 -7.75 5.96 -14.07
CA ALA A 112 -6.73 6.28 -13.09
C ALA A 112 -5.46 5.44 -13.26
N LEU A 113 -4.32 6.02 -12.88
CA LEU A 113 -3.01 5.37 -12.78
C LEU A 113 -2.43 5.60 -11.37
N ILE A 114 -2.07 4.50 -10.71
CA ILE A 114 -1.38 4.52 -9.41
C ILE A 114 0.03 3.96 -9.57
N VAL A 115 1.03 4.70 -9.12
CA VAL A 115 2.46 4.34 -9.21
C VAL A 115 3.07 4.34 -7.81
N PRO A 116 2.92 3.26 -7.05
CA PRO A 116 3.34 3.25 -5.65
C PRO A 116 4.85 3.13 -5.47
N VAL A 117 5.48 4.15 -4.91
CA VAL A 117 6.93 4.22 -4.75
C VAL A 117 7.34 3.57 -3.43
N GLU A 118 7.70 2.28 -3.49
CA GLU A 118 8.19 1.52 -2.32
C GLU A 118 9.72 1.45 -2.23
N GLU A 119 10.44 1.88 -3.27
CA GLU A 119 11.91 1.96 -3.29
C GLU A 119 12.33 3.28 -3.96
N PRO A 120 13.37 3.99 -3.45
CA PRO A 120 13.75 5.30 -3.94
C PRO A 120 14.19 5.37 -5.42
N ARG A 121 14.59 4.23 -6.02
CA ARG A 121 15.44 4.22 -7.22
C ARG A 121 14.73 4.12 -8.57
N TRP A 122 13.42 3.91 -8.61
CA TRP A 122 12.73 3.60 -9.88
C TRP A 122 11.70 4.65 -10.31
N CYS A 123 11.19 5.47 -9.38
CA CYS A 123 10.29 6.57 -9.68
C CYS A 123 10.74 7.82 -8.93
N SER A 124 11.53 8.66 -9.60
CA SER A 124 11.99 9.93 -9.04
C SER A 124 10.86 10.96 -8.99
N PRO A 125 10.98 12.04 -8.18
CA PRO A 125 10.00 13.12 -8.15
C PRO A 125 9.79 13.81 -9.49
N GLY A 126 10.87 13.94 -10.27
CA GLY A 126 10.82 14.50 -11.62
C GLY A 126 9.99 13.62 -12.54
N LEU A 127 10.23 12.30 -12.51
CA LEU A 127 9.45 11.35 -13.31
C LEU A 127 7.98 11.29 -12.87
N ALA A 128 7.71 11.24 -11.57
CA ALA A 128 6.34 11.27 -11.04
C ALA A 128 5.58 12.53 -11.47
N ARG A 129 6.24 13.69 -11.48
CA ARG A 129 5.67 14.95 -11.98
C ARG A 129 5.40 14.91 -13.48
N GLN A 130 6.36 14.43 -14.27
CA GLN A 130 6.19 14.27 -15.72
C GLN A 130 5.01 13.36 -16.04
N ILE A 131 4.88 12.23 -15.35
CA ILE A 131 3.75 11.31 -15.51
C ILE A 131 2.45 11.99 -15.10
N LYS A 132 2.43 12.73 -13.98
CA LYS A 132 1.25 13.48 -13.55
C LYS A 132 0.79 14.47 -14.63
N GLU A 133 1.69 15.32 -15.11
CA GLU A 133 1.38 16.31 -16.15
C GLU A 133 0.80 15.63 -17.39
N ARG A 134 1.39 14.50 -17.80
CA ARG A 134 0.87 13.74 -18.93
C ARG A 134 -0.50 13.10 -18.66
N CYS A 135 -0.71 12.55 -17.46
CA CYS A 135 -2.00 12.01 -17.04
C CYS A 135 -3.08 13.10 -17.00
N ASP A 136 -2.75 14.30 -16.51
CA ASP A 136 -3.67 15.46 -16.50
C ASP A 136 -4.12 15.83 -17.93
N GLU A 137 -3.19 15.85 -18.90
CA GLU A 137 -3.48 16.10 -20.33
C GLU A 137 -4.40 15.03 -20.95
N LEU A 138 -4.27 13.78 -20.50
CA LEU A 138 -5.02 12.64 -21.01
C LEU A 138 -6.34 12.40 -20.26
N GLY A 139 -6.62 13.16 -19.20
CA GLY A 139 -7.80 12.97 -18.35
C GLY A 139 -7.75 11.70 -17.49
N ILE A 140 -6.55 11.28 -17.07
CA ILE A 140 -6.31 10.13 -16.19
C ILE A 140 -5.98 10.65 -14.79
N GLU A 141 -6.71 10.20 -13.76
CA GLU A 141 -6.34 10.50 -12.37
C GLU A 141 -4.98 9.87 -12.04
N PHE A 142 -4.10 10.60 -11.37
CA PHE A 142 -2.76 10.10 -11.07
C PHE A 142 -2.41 10.19 -9.59
N SER A 143 -1.84 9.12 -9.04
CA SER A 143 -1.26 9.13 -7.71
C SER A 143 0.03 8.33 -7.65
N ALA A 144 1.08 8.92 -7.08
CA ALA A 144 2.34 8.24 -6.79
C ALA A 144 2.60 8.20 -5.27
N PRO A 145 1.84 7.39 -4.50
CA PRO A 145 1.99 7.34 -3.06
C PRO A 145 3.36 6.77 -2.67
N LYS A 146 4.00 7.38 -1.68
CA LYS A 146 5.33 7.01 -1.19
C LYS A 146 5.34 6.96 0.35
N PRO A 147 5.45 5.78 0.98
CA PRO A 147 5.23 4.43 0.42
C PRO A 147 3.78 4.22 -0.06
N PHE A 148 3.44 3.04 -0.61
CA PHE A 148 2.08 2.76 -1.10
C PHE A 148 1.02 2.91 -0.02
N CYS A 149 1.38 2.59 1.23
CA CYS A 149 0.49 2.77 2.37
C CYS A 149 0.19 4.23 2.73
N ASN A 150 0.78 5.21 2.05
CA ASN A 150 0.38 6.61 2.15
C ASN A 150 -0.68 7.03 1.11
N LEU A 151 -1.29 6.07 0.41
CA LEU A 151 -2.41 6.36 -0.50
C LEU A 151 -3.64 6.85 0.30
N ARG A 152 -4.05 8.10 0.05
CA ARG A 152 -5.16 8.78 0.75
C ARG A 152 -6.18 9.33 -0.25
N PRO A 153 -7.45 9.50 0.18
CA PRO A 153 -8.45 10.14 -0.66
C PRO A 153 -8.08 11.58 -1.04
N GLY A 154 -8.35 11.97 -2.28
CA GLY A 154 -8.12 13.32 -2.81
C GLY A 154 -9.34 13.84 -3.56
N LYS A 155 -9.63 15.14 -3.47
CA LYS A 155 -10.81 15.75 -4.12
C LYS A 155 -10.80 15.57 -5.65
N GLU A 156 -9.61 15.56 -6.24
CA GLU A 156 -9.39 15.47 -7.68
C GLU A 156 -9.35 14.01 -8.17
N HIS A 157 -9.44 13.02 -7.27
CA HIS A 157 -9.25 11.61 -7.61
C HIS A 157 -10.47 10.72 -7.26
N PRO A 158 -11.68 11.00 -7.77
CA PRO A 158 -12.87 10.22 -7.43
C PRO A 158 -12.76 8.73 -7.74
N VAL A 159 -12.08 8.31 -8.81
CA VAL A 159 -11.88 6.89 -9.14
C VAL A 159 -10.91 6.23 -8.17
N ILE A 160 -9.79 6.89 -7.83
CA ILE A 160 -8.85 6.37 -6.82
C ILE A 160 -9.52 6.31 -5.44
N ASN A 161 -10.33 7.30 -5.08
CA ASN A 161 -11.09 7.29 -3.82
C ASN A 161 -12.01 6.07 -3.72
N ARG A 162 -12.64 5.66 -4.82
CA ARG A 162 -13.44 4.43 -4.85
C ARG A 162 -12.60 3.19 -4.54
N MET A 163 -11.38 3.08 -5.06
CA MET A 163 -10.48 1.97 -4.70
C MET A 163 -10.19 1.97 -3.20
N ILE A 164 -9.88 3.15 -2.64
CA ILE A 164 -9.57 3.29 -1.21
C ILE A 164 -10.77 2.86 -0.34
N GLU A 165 -11.96 3.34 -0.67
CA GLU A 165 -13.17 3.15 0.14
C GLU A 165 -13.88 1.81 -0.08
N GLU A 166 -13.97 1.33 -1.33
CA GLU A 166 -14.69 0.09 -1.66
C GLU A 166 -13.80 -1.13 -1.43
N MET A 167 -12.51 -1.04 -1.79
CA MET A 167 -11.57 -2.13 -1.64
C MET A 167 -10.85 -2.11 -0.29
N ARG A 168 -11.02 -1.04 0.50
CA ARG A 168 -10.43 -0.88 1.85
C ARG A 168 -8.91 -1.05 1.85
N ILE A 169 -8.26 -0.41 0.87
CA ILE A 169 -6.80 -0.44 0.69
C ILE A 169 -6.25 1.00 0.58
N GLY A 170 -5.25 1.33 1.39
CA GLY A 170 -4.58 2.64 1.37
C GLY A 170 -3.93 2.94 2.72
N TYR A 171 -4.05 4.17 3.19
CA TYR A 171 -3.67 4.55 4.55
C TYR A 171 -4.45 3.70 5.58
N PRO A 172 -3.81 2.95 6.48
CA PRO A 172 -4.51 2.01 7.34
C PRO A 172 -5.49 2.73 8.28
N GLU A 173 -6.59 2.06 8.61
CA GLU A 173 -7.56 2.50 9.60
C GLU A 173 -7.98 1.31 10.46
N PHE A 174 -7.97 1.55 11.77
CA PHE A 174 -8.36 0.59 12.78
C PHE A 174 -9.60 1.11 13.52
N GLU A 175 -10.34 0.18 14.10
CA GLU A 175 -11.35 0.46 15.10
C GLU A 175 -10.99 -0.37 16.33
N ILE A 176 -10.77 0.31 17.45
CA ILE A 176 -10.31 -0.30 18.69
C ILE A 176 -11.26 0.09 19.81
N GLU A 177 -11.87 -0.92 20.43
CA GLU A 177 -12.73 -0.75 21.60
C GLU A 177 -12.05 -1.40 22.81
N LEU A 178 -11.65 -0.58 23.77
CA LEU A 178 -10.99 -1.03 25.00
C LEU A 178 -12.00 -1.66 25.97
N LEU A 179 -11.68 -2.85 26.48
CA LEU A 179 -12.47 -3.59 27.45
C LEU A 179 -11.99 -3.36 28.87
N GLU A 180 -12.85 -3.51 29.87
CA GLU A 180 -12.53 -3.27 31.29
C GLU A 180 -11.28 -4.02 31.77
N ASP A 181 -11.08 -5.25 31.32
CA ASP A 181 -10.01 -6.17 31.73
C ASP A 181 -8.65 -5.95 31.05
N GLY A 182 -8.48 -4.84 30.33
CA GLY A 182 -7.23 -4.51 29.63
C GLY A 182 -7.13 -5.09 28.23
N ARG A 183 -8.11 -5.88 27.75
CA ARG A 183 -8.14 -6.33 26.35
C ARG A 183 -8.80 -5.31 25.43
N ALA A 184 -8.78 -5.56 24.13
CA ALA A 184 -9.51 -4.75 23.15
C ALA A 184 -10.15 -5.57 22.03
N TYR A 185 -11.32 -5.12 21.56
CA TYR A 185 -11.81 -5.52 20.24
C TYR A 185 -11.09 -4.71 19.17
N VAL A 186 -10.45 -5.40 18.23
CA VAL A 186 -9.68 -4.76 17.15
C VAL A 186 -10.23 -5.20 15.79
N ARG A 187 -10.75 -4.23 15.04
CA ARG A 187 -11.22 -4.39 13.66
C ARG A 187 -10.37 -3.53 12.72
N ILE A 188 -10.11 -4.04 11.53
CA ILE A 188 -9.41 -3.31 10.47
C ILE A 188 -10.49 -2.83 9.49
N SER A 189 -10.70 -1.51 9.42
CA SER A 189 -11.61 -0.90 8.46
C SER A 189 -10.92 -0.64 7.13
N ARG A 190 -9.61 -0.34 7.13
CA ARG A 190 -8.77 -0.18 5.93
C ARG A 190 -7.36 -0.71 6.20
N SER A 191 -6.78 -1.42 5.24
CA SER A 191 -5.42 -1.97 5.36
C SER A 191 -4.45 -1.26 4.43
N GLN A 192 -3.16 -1.29 4.77
CA GLN A 192 -2.11 -1.05 3.77
C GLN A 192 -2.28 -1.99 2.57
N PRO A 193 -1.87 -1.58 1.36
CA PRO A 193 -1.93 -2.40 0.15
C PRO A 193 -1.25 -3.76 0.25
N CYS A 194 -0.19 -3.87 1.04
CA CYS A 194 0.50 -5.13 1.31
C CYS A 194 -0.29 -6.08 2.23
N GLY A 195 -1.19 -5.56 3.08
CA GLY A 195 -1.96 -6.33 4.06
C GLY A 195 -1.47 -6.25 5.51
N CYS A 196 -0.50 -5.39 5.83
CA CYS A 196 0.16 -5.33 7.15
C CYS A 196 -0.80 -5.08 8.32
N ALA A 197 -1.82 -4.23 8.16
CA ALA A 197 -2.79 -3.90 9.23
C ALA A 197 -3.48 -5.13 9.82
N TYR A 198 -3.75 -6.15 8.99
CA TYR A 198 -4.35 -7.39 9.48
C TYR A 198 -3.41 -8.17 10.40
N TYR A 199 -2.10 -8.14 10.14
CA TYR A 199 -1.09 -8.76 10.99
C TYR A 199 -0.91 -7.98 12.29
N ILE A 200 -0.82 -6.64 12.19
CA ILE A 200 -0.80 -5.76 13.37
C ILE A 200 -2.02 -5.99 14.24
N GLY A 201 -3.22 -6.06 13.65
CA GLY A 201 -4.45 -6.33 14.40
C GLY A 201 -4.47 -7.69 15.09
N VAL A 202 -3.80 -8.72 14.56
CA VAL A 202 -3.61 -9.99 15.28
C VAL A 202 -2.76 -9.79 16.52
N LYS A 203 -1.68 -9.00 16.44
CA LYS A 203 -0.82 -8.69 17.60
C LYS A 203 -1.55 -7.85 18.65
N LEU A 204 -2.28 -6.83 18.21
CA LEU A 204 -3.06 -5.98 19.10
C LEU A 204 -4.15 -6.75 19.86
N ARG A 205 -4.78 -7.76 19.26
CA ARG A 205 -5.75 -8.61 19.98
C ARG A 205 -5.14 -9.42 21.13
N GLY A 206 -3.82 -9.63 21.12
CA GLY A 206 -3.08 -10.28 22.20
C GLY A 206 -2.37 -9.30 23.14
N PHE A 207 -2.50 -7.99 22.91
CA PHE A 207 -1.85 -6.95 23.71
C PHE A 207 -2.70 -6.57 24.93
N ASP A 208 -2.03 -6.24 26.03
CA ASP A 208 -2.65 -5.71 27.25
C ASP A 208 -2.62 -4.16 27.23
N PHE A 209 -3.80 -3.57 27.08
CA PHE A 209 -4.06 -2.14 27.02
C PHE A 209 -4.24 -1.49 28.40
N SER A 210 -3.97 -2.19 29.52
CA SER A 210 -4.07 -1.61 30.86
C SER A 210 -3.23 -0.33 31.00
N GLU A 211 -2.01 -0.37 30.47
CA GLU A 211 -1.08 0.76 30.42
C GLU A 211 -1.59 1.92 29.56
N VAL A 212 -2.20 1.60 28.41
CA VAL A 212 -2.79 2.58 27.48
C VAL A 212 -3.93 3.34 28.12
N LYS A 213 -4.77 2.68 28.94
CA LYS A 213 -5.84 3.34 29.70
C LYS A 213 -5.32 4.35 30.72
N GLU A 214 -4.09 4.18 31.19
CA GLU A 214 -3.40 5.13 32.07
C GLU A 214 -2.62 6.20 31.28
N GLY A 215 -2.76 6.24 29.95
CA GLY A 215 -2.08 7.21 29.08
C GLY A 215 -0.64 6.84 28.74
N ARG A 216 -0.20 5.60 29.01
CA ARG A 216 1.17 5.13 28.74
C ARG A 216 1.21 4.35 27.43
N MET A 217 1.66 5.01 26.36
CA MET A 217 1.60 4.49 24.98
C MET A 217 2.85 3.70 24.54
N ARG A 218 3.97 3.78 25.27
CA ARG A 218 5.28 3.26 24.83
C ARG A 218 5.26 1.79 24.41
N GLU A 219 4.65 0.92 25.22
CA GLU A 219 4.59 -0.52 24.91
C GLU A 219 3.68 -0.83 23.72
N LEU A 220 2.60 -0.06 23.54
CA LEU A 220 1.75 -0.19 22.36
C LEU A 220 2.55 0.13 21.09
N TRP A 221 3.30 1.23 21.10
CA TRP A 221 4.14 1.61 19.95
C TRP A 221 5.21 0.56 19.64
N ASN A 222 5.82 -0.04 20.68
CA ASN A 222 6.76 -1.15 20.51
C ASN A 222 6.09 -2.34 19.80
N VAL A 223 4.91 -2.77 20.26
CA VAL A 223 4.19 -3.90 19.66
C VAL A 223 3.81 -3.63 18.20
N VAL A 224 3.35 -2.41 17.88
CA VAL A 224 3.04 -2.03 16.49
C VAL A 224 4.31 -2.01 15.63
N ALA A 225 5.41 -1.48 16.15
CA ALA A 225 6.70 -1.45 15.47
C ALA A 225 7.22 -2.86 15.17
N GLU A 226 7.27 -3.72 16.18
CA GLU A 226 7.73 -5.10 16.05
C GLU A 226 6.86 -5.89 15.08
N ALA A 227 5.53 -5.69 15.14
CA ALA A 227 4.61 -6.29 14.18
C ALA A 227 4.90 -5.82 12.74
N HIS A 228 5.13 -4.53 12.53
CA HIS A 228 5.45 -3.99 11.21
C HIS A 228 6.79 -4.49 10.68
N HIS A 229 7.84 -4.51 11.50
CA HIS A 229 9.17 -5.00 11.11
C HIS A 229 9.23 -6.51 10.88
N SER A 230 8.44 -7.29 11.63
CA SER A 230 8.33 -8.74 11.41
C SER A 230 7.41 -9.09 10.24
N TYR A 231 6.58 -8.16 9.80
CA TYR A 231 5.82 -8.32 8.57
C TYR A 231 6.75 -8.15 7.35
N PRO A 232 6.62 -8.98 6.30
CA PRO A 232 7.37 -8.82 5.07
C PRO A 232 6.82 -7.64 4.25
N CYS A 233 7.10 -6.44 4.75
CA CYS A 233 6.75 -5.17 4.18
C CYS A 233 7.35 -5.04 2.77
N THR A 234 6.65 -4.30 1.91
CA THR A 234 7.06 -4.07 0.53
C THR A 234 7.93 -2.83 0.38
N ALA A 235 7.94 -1.97 1.40
CA ALA A 235 8.76 -0.76 1.46
C ALA A 235 10.23 -1.09 1.74
N SER A 236 11.13 -0.40 1.04
CA SER A 236 12.57 -0.58 1.15
C SER A 236 13.13 -0.08 2.48
N MET A 237 14.19 -0.76 2.94
CA MET A 237 15.07 -0.30 4.04
C MET A 237 16.16 0.66 3.55
N GLU A 238 16.23 0.94 2.25
CA GLU A 238 17.09 1.99 1.74
C GLU A 238 16.62 3.36 2.24
N ARG A 239 17.56 4.20 2.67
CA ARG A 239 17.26 5.58 3.08
C ARG A 239 16.78 6.35 1.87
N ASP A 240 15.61 6.97 2.00
CA ASP A 240 15.08 7.84 0.97
C ASP A 240 15.65 9.25 1.09
N ASN A 241 16.04 9.84 -0.04
CA ASN A 241 16.64 11.17 -0.06
C ASN A 241 15.61 12.30 0.14
N GLU A 242 14.34 12.11 -0.21
CA GLU A 242 13.32 13.14 -0.05
C GLU A 242 12.85 13.22 1.41
N TYR A 243 12.72 12.07 2.05
CA TYR A 243 12.22 11.98 3.41
C TYR A 243 13.31 11.88 4.48
N ASP A 244 14.57 11.72 4.09
CA ASP A 244 15.70 11.49 5.00
C ASP A 244 15.47 10.30 5.98
N GLU A 245 14.65 9.34 5.55
CA GLU A 245 14.18 8.19 6.32
C GLU A 245 13.91 7.01 5.38
N THR A 246 13.94 5.78 5.87
CA THR A 246 13.55 4.60 5.09
C THR A 246 12.04 4.56 4.89
N LEU A 247 11.60 4.10 3.71
CA LEU A 247 10.16 3.96 3.44
C LEU A 247 9.50 2.92 4.34
N LEU A 248 10.27 1.91 4.78
CA LEU A 248 9.82 0.96 5.80
C LEU A 248 9.48 1.65 7.13
N HIS A 249 10.33 2.53 7.65
CA HIS A 249 10.04 3.26 8.88
C HIS A 249 8.83 4.19 8.72
N ILE A 250 8.70 4.89 7.59
CA ILE A 250 7.52 5.71 7.31
C ILE A 250 6.25 4.85 7.36
N GLY A 251 6.26 3.68 6.72
CA GLY A 251 5.14 2.74 6.81
C GLY A 251 4.84 2.28 8.25
N GLY A 252 5.86 2.16 9.10
CA GLY A 252 5.73 1.83 10.52
C GLY A 252 5.08 2.96 11.31
N TYR A 253 5.52 4.21 11.11
CA TYR A 253 4.91 5.39 11.73
C TYR A 253 3.47 5.62 11.25
N ILE A 254 3.19 5.37 9.96
CA ILE A 254 1.82 5.37 9.42
C ILE A 254 0.94 4.36 10.15
N ALA A 255 1.45 3.15 10.41
CA ALA A 255 0.72 2.14 11.15
C ALA A 255 0.48 2.52 12.61
N ARG A 256 1.48 3.09 13.30
CA ARG A 256 1.34 3.60 14.67
C ARG A 256 0.32 4.72 14.75
N HIS A 257 0.44 5.74 13.91
CA HIS A 257 -0.50 6.86 13.86
C HIS A 257 -1.95 6.39 13.61
N ALA A 258 -2.15 5.41 12.72
CA ALA A 258 -3.47 4.84 12.50
C ALA A 258 -4.06 4.12 13.73
N VAL A 259 -3.22 3.49 14.55
CA VAL A 259 -3.63 2.85 15.82
C VAL A 259 -3.91 3.91 16.88
N ASP A 260 -3.05 4.92 17.01
CA ASP A 260 -3.23 6.04 17.95
C ASP A 260 -4.53 6.79 17.66
N LYS A 261 -4.80 7.11 16.39
CA LYS A 261 -6.06 7.71 15.96
C LYS A 261 -7.28 6.86 16.30
N ALA A 262 -7.18 5.54 16.18
CA ALA A 262 -8.26 4.62 16.54
C ALA A 262 -8.56 4.58 18.05
N LEU A 263 -7.57 4.94 18.88
CA LEU A 263 -7.68 5.07 20.32
C LEU A 263 -8.06 6.49 20.77
N GLY A 264 -8.15 7.45 19.84
CA GLY A 264 -8.34 8.87 20.16
C GLY A 264 -7.11 9.52 20.80
N TYR A 265 -5.91 8.96 20.60
CA TYR A 265 -4.65 9.56 21.04
C TYR A 265 -4.16 10.57 20.00
N GLU A 266 -3.93 11.82 20.41
CA GLU A 266 -3.52 12.92 19.52
C GLU A 266 -2.01 13.25 19.59
N GLY A 267 -1.25 12.56 20.45
CA GLY A 267 0.19 12.80 20.58
C GLY A 267 0.97 12.34 19.35
N ASP A 268 1.98 13.12 18.97
CA ASP A 268 2.85 12.88 17.82
C ASP A 268 4.34 12.80 18.22
N GLU A 269 4.62 12.69 19.52
CA GLU A 269 5.96 12.82 20.11
C GLU A 269 6.96 11.75 19.64
N ASP A 270 6.46 10.61 19.18
CA ASP A 270 7.28 9.50 18.70
C ASP A 270 7.56 9.61 17.18
N ILE A 271 6.88 10.53 16.47
CA ILE A 271 7.06 10.75 15.04
C ILE A 271 8.14 11.84 14.85
N PRO A 272 9.28 11.54 14.20
CA PRO A 272 10.30 12.54 13.90
C PRO A 272 9.76 13.74 13.10
N ASP A 273 10.12 14.96 13.50
CA ASP A 273 9.56 16.20 12.92
C ASP A 273 9.69 16.27 11.39
N HIS A 274 10.80 15.80 10.85
CA HIS A 274 11.08 15.84 9.41
C HIS A 274 10.15 14.95 8.57
N ILE A 275 9.46 13.96 9.16
CA ILE A 275 8.50 13.09 8.45
C ILE A 275 7.04 13.28 8.86
N LYS A 276 6.73 14.16 9.84
CA LYS A 276 5.34 14.42 10.28
C LYS A 276 4.40 14.76 9.13
N HIS A 277 4.88 15.56 8.18
CA HIS A 277 4.11 15.98 6.99
C HIS A 277 3.70 14.83 6.05
N VAL A 278 4.34 13.66 6.14
CA VAL A 278 4.01 12.46 5.36
C VAL A 278 3.12 11.52 6.17
N VAL A 279 3.39 11.42 7.48
CA VAL A 279 2.72 10.48 8.38
C VAL A 279 1.34 10.96 8.81
N LEU A 280 1.16 12.24 9.16
CA LEU A 280 -0.10 12.79 9.66
C LEU A 280 -1.08 13.09 8.51
#